data_AF-A0A7H1BL09-F1
#
_entry.id   AF-A0A7H1BL09-F1
#
_cell.length_a   1.000
_cell.length_b   1.000
_cell.length_c   1.000
_cell.angle_alpha   90.00
_cell.angle_beta   90.00
_cell.angle_gamma   90.00
#
_symmetry.space_group_name_H-M   'P 1'
#
loop_
_entity.id
_entity.type
_entity.pdbx_description
1 polymer ?
#
loop_
_entity_poly.entity_id
_entity_poly.type
_entity_poly.pdbx_seq_one_letter_code
_entity_poly.pdbx_strand_id
1 'polypeptide(L)'
;MTQTPHGTVYGTLPPRPERPRVEYVGLTLAEMEALERILLHADECVRRARPDLGHRSHTTDLIGRLYQSAGAASVTQPDPDLVRIPVQKGDFMWLEFAIRDIETYQGDRQTGRDARQLLNRCNALLGQARAVIHMGGTPVFDPDAPAPELPAR
;
A
#
# COMPACT_ATOMS: atom_id res chain seq x y z
N MET A 1 -37.67 41.28 -40.30
CA MET A 1 -36.27 40.85 -40.09
C MET A 1 -36.05 40.78 -38.59
N THR A 2 -36.01 39.58 -38.03
CA THR A 2 -35.82 39.39 -36.59
C THR A 2 -35.01 38.11 -36.43
N GLN A 3 -33.76 38.27 -36.00
CA GLN A 3 -32.80 37.19 -35.75
C GLN A 3 -33.23 36.40 -34.50
N THR A 4 -33.29 35.08 -34.62
CA THR A 4 -33.40 34.15 -33.50
C THR A 4 -31.99 33.92 -32.92
N PRO A 5 -31.74 34.12 -31.62
CA PRO A 5 -30.48 33.72 -31.02
C PRO A 5 -30.49 32.21 -30.78
N HIS A 6 -29.57 31.50 -31.44
CA HIS A 6 -29.23 30.11 -31.09
C HIS A 6 -28.45 30.14 -29.77
N GLY A 7 -29.15 29.93 -28.66
CA GLY A 7 -28.51 29.63 -27.38
C GLY A 7 -28.02 28.18 -27.37
N THR A 8 -26.72 27.97 -27.56
CA THR A 8 -26.08 26.69 -27.28
C THR A 8 -26.18 26.42 -25.78
N VAL A 9 -27.01 25.45 -25.39
CA VAL A 9 -27.05 24.94 -24.02
C VAL A 9 -25.75 24.16 -23.80
N TYR A 10 -24.79 24.78 -23.12
CA TYR A 10 -23.63 24.07 -22.58
C TYR A 10 -24.14 23.11 -21.51
N GLY A 11 -24.42 21.87 -21.90
CA GLY A 11 -24.67 20.79 -20.95
C GLY A 11 -23.43 20.64 -20.08
N THR A 12 -23.55 20.96 -18.80
CA THR A 12 -22.59 20.56 -17.79
C THR A 12 -22.54 19.03 -17.80
N LEU A 13 -21.45 18.47 -18.31
CA LEU A 13 -21.17 17.04 -18.19
C LEU A 13 -21.28 16.67 -16.70
N PRO A 14 -21.99 15.59 -16.34
CA PRO A 14 -22.02 15.13 -14.96
C PRO A 14 -20.57 14.90 -14.48
N PRO A 15 -20.24 15.24 -13.23
CA PRO A 15 -18.90 15.01 -12.70
C PRO A 15 -18.58 13.54 -12.89
N ARG A 16 -17.46 13.28 -13.58
CA ARG A 16 -16.94 11.92 -13.74
C ARG A 16 -16.84 11.32 -12.33
N PRO A 17 -17.42 10.13 -12.06
CA PRO A 17 -17.25 9.51 -10.76
C PRO A 17 -15.76 9.40 -10.47
N GLU A 18 -15.31 10.06 -9.40
CA GLU A 18 -13.93 9.94 -8.95
C GLU A 18 -13.69 8.46 -8.70
N ARG A 19 -12.70 7.89 -9.41
CA ARG A 19 -12.33 6.49 -9.18
C ARG A 19 -11.97 6.35 -7.70
N PRO A 20 -12.47 5.33 -6.99
CA PRO A 20 -12.12 5.13 -5.59
C PRO A 20 -10.60 5.09 -5.46
N ARG A 21 -10.06 5.98 -4.62
CA ARG A 21 -8.62 6.02 -4.35
C ARG A 21 -8.32 4.83 -3.46
N VAL A 22 -7.48 3.93 -3.94
CA VAL A 22 -6.96 2.84 -3.11
C VAL A 22 -6.02 3.47 -2.10
N GLU A 23 -6.47 3.51 -0.84
CA GLU A 23 -5.74 4.13 0.27
C GLU A 23 -4.99 3.12 1.13
N TYR A 24 -5.22 1.83 0.94
CA TYR A 24 -4.58 0.75 1.71
C TYR A 24 -4.30 -0.48 0.85
N VAL A 25 -3.33 -1.30 1.26
CA VAL A 25 -3.14 -2.68 0.76
C VAL A 25 -3.03 -3.63 1.94
N GLY A 26 -3.46 -4.87 1.75
CA GLY A 26 -3.35 -5.93 2.75
C GLY A 26 -1.98 -6.59 2.69
N LEU A 27 -1.26 -6.60 3.82
CA LEU A 27 -0.05 -7.39 4.02
C LEU A 27 -0.36 -8.68 4.79
N THR A 28 0.39 -9.73 4.48
CA THR A 28 0.47 -10.93 5.32
C THR A 28 1.21 -10.63 6.63
N LEU A 29 1.10 -11.52 7.62
CA LEU A 29 1.87 -11.40 8.86
C LEU A 29 3.39 -11.40 8.59
N ALA A 30 3.87 -12.30 7.73
CA ALA A 30 5.28 -12.39 7.37
C ALA A 30 5.79 -11.10 6.68
N GLU A 31 4.98 -10.49 5.82
CA GLU A 31 5.32 -9.20 5.19
C GLU A 31 5.34 -8.05 6.21
N MET A 32 4.48 -8.09 7.23
CA MET A 32 4.47 -7.11 8.32
C MET A 32 5.71 -7.26 9.22
N GLU A 33 6.10 -8.49 9.59
CA GLU A 33 7.33 -8.76 10.33
C GLU A 33 8.58 -8.34 9.54
N ALA A 34 8.57 -8.54 8.21
CA ALA A 34 9.63 -8.05 7.35
C ALA A 34 9.70 -6.51 7.38
N LEU A 35 8.55 -5.83 7.27
CA LEU A 35 8.46 -4.38 7.37
C LEU A 35 9.04 -3.87 8.69
N GLU A 36 8.65 -4.46 9.82
CA GLU A 36 9.19 -4.12 11.15
C GLU A 36 10.72 -4.24 11.17
N ARG A 37 11.25 -5.39 10.74
CA ARG A 37 12.70 -5.64 10.72
C ARG A 37 13.45 -4.59 9.90
N ILE A 38 12.91 -4.24 8.74
CA ILE A 38 13.48 -3.21 7.85
C ILE A 38 13.49 -1.85 8.55
N LEU A 39 12.38 -1.45 9.15
CA LEU A 39 12.24 -0.16 9.83
C LEU A 39 13.19 -0.04 11.03
N LEU A 40 13.28 -1.08 11.86
CA LEU A 40 14.20 -1.13 12.99
C LEU A 40 15.66 -1.08 12.55
N HIS A 41 16.00 -1.78 11.47
CA HIS A 41 17.36 -1.77 10.92
C HIS A 41 17.73 -0.41 10.32
N ALA A 42 16.79 0.26 9.65
CA ALA A 42 17.00 1.61 9.16
C ALA A 42 17.23 2.60 10.32
N ASP A 43 16.40 2.56 11.37
CA ASP A 43 16.57 3.39 12.57
C ASP A 43 17.93 3.16 13.24
N GLU A 44 18.35 1.90 13.33
CA GLU A 44 19.67 1.53 13.85
C GLU A 44 20.82 2.11 13.00
N CYS A 45 20.70 2.06 11.68
CA CYS A 45 21.68 2.64 10.77
C CYS A 45 21.81 4.15 10.97
N VAL A 46 20.67 4.85 11.06
CA VAL A 46 20.63 6.30 11.33
C VAL A 46 21.25 6.61 12.69
N ARG A 47 20.87 5.87 13.74
CA ARG A 47 21.36 6.08 15.11
C ARG A 47 22.90 5.94 15.20
N ARG A 48 23.47 4.99 14.48
CA ARG A 48 24.93 4.78 14.42
C ARG A 48 25.65 5.89 13.65
N ALA A 49 25.10 6.29 12.49
CA ALA A 49 25.76 7.27 11.62
C ALA A 49 25.52 8.72 12.03
N ARG A 50 24.39 8.99 12.69
CA ARG A 50 23.89 10.33 13.07
C ARG A 50 23.36 10.33 14.51
N PRO A 51 24.21 10.09 15.51
CA PRO A 51 23.81 10.11 16.92
C PRO A 51 23.32 11.50 17.38
N ASP A 52 23.66 12.55 16.64
CA ASP A 52 23.22 13.93 16.86
C ASP A 52 21.72 14.15 16.67
N LEU A 53 21.04 13.29 15.90
CA LEU A 53 19.63 13.43 15.57
C LEU A 53 18.67 12.96 16.68
N GLY A 54 19.21 12.40 17.77
CA GLY A 54 18.42 11.87 18.88
C GLY A 54 17.59 10.64 18.51
N HIS A 55 16.74 10.19 19.45
CA HIS A 55 15.85 9.06 19.22
C HIS A 55 14.59 9.50 18.45
N ARG A 56 14.29 8.86 17.31
CA ARG A 56 13.10 9.15 16.51
C ARG A 56 11.95 8.24 16.95
N SER A 57 10.96 8.79 17.66
CA SER A 57 9.80 8.01 18.15
C SER A 57 8.90 7.45 17.04
N HIS A 58 8.97 8.03 15.84
CA HIS A 58 8.05 7.73 14.74
C HIS A 58 8.07 6.27 14.27
N THR A 59 9.24 5.61 14.32
CA THR A 59 9.36 4.19 13.95
C THR A 59 8.57 3.31 14.93
N THR A 60 8.72 3.54 16.23
CA THR A 60 7.99 2.83 17.29
C THR A 60 6.49 3.07 17.21
N ASP A 61 6.06 4.32 16.94
CA ASP A 61 4.64 4.66 16.79
C ASP A 61 4.02 3.99 15.56
N LEU A 62 4.76 3.88 14.45
CA LEU A 62 4.32 3.16 13.25
C LEU A 62 4.19 1.66 13.52
N ILE A 63 5.21 1.04 14.12
CA ILE A 63 5.19 -0.39 14.47
C ILE A 63 4.03 -0.68 15.42
N GLY A 64 3.82 0.14 16.45
CA GLY A 64 2.69 0.00 17.37
C GLY A 64 1.34 0.03 16.66
N ARG A 65 1.14 0.94 15.70
CA ARG A 65 -0.09 0.99 14.89
C ARG A 65 -0.24 -0.25 14.00
N LEU A 66 0.83 -0.75 13.38
CA LEU A 66 0.80 -1.98 12.58
C LEU A 66 0.38 -3.18 13.41
N TYR A 67 0.91 -3.32 14.63
CA TYR A 67 0.52 -4.40 15.55
C TYR A 67 -0.93 -4.28 16.04
N GLN A 68 -1.42 -3.06 16.28
CA GLN A 68 -2.83 -2.84 16.59
C GLN A 68 -3.74 -3.27 15.43
N SER A 69 -3.38 -2.91 14.19
CA SER A 69 -4.10 -3.35 13.00
C SER A 69 -4.02 -4.86 12.78
N ALA A 70 -2.88 -5.49 13.06
CA ALA A 70 -2.69 -6.93 13.00
C ALA A 70 -3.60 -7.66 14.00
N GLY A 71 -3.62 -7.19 15.25
CA GLY A 71 -4.49 -7.75 16.29
C GLY A 71 -5.98 -7.62 15.95
N ALA A 72 -6.40 -6.50 15.36
CA ALA A 72 -7.77 -6.34 14.88
C ALA A 72 -8.10 -7.30 13.73
N ALA A 73 -7.17 -7.49 12.79
CA ALA A 73 -7.35 -8.39 11.66
C ALA A 73 -7.40 -9.87 12.09
N SER A 74 -6.54 -10.30 13.02
CA SER A 74 -6.50 -11.69 13.52
C SER A 74 -7.74 -12.10 14.30
N VAL A 75 -8.49 -11.15 14.88
CA VAL A 75 -9.77 -11.45 15.55
C VAL A 75 -10.85 -11.87 14.55
N THR A 76 -10.79 -11.34 13.33
CA THR A 76 -11.80 -11.58 12.28
C THR A 76 -11.45 -12.72 11.34
N GLN A 77 -10.16 -13.11 11.27
CA GLN A 77 -9.67 -14.21 10.46
C GLN A 77 -8.79 -15.14 11.32
N PRO A 78 -9.26 -16.35 11.68
CA PRO A 78 -8.54 -17.26 12.56
C PRO A 78 -7.36 -17.97 11.87
N ASP A 79 -7.33 -18.05 10.54
CA ASP A 79 -6.19 -18.58 9.79
C ASP A 79 -5.13 -17.49 9.57
N PRO A 80 -3.93 -17.59 10.19
CA PRO A 80 -2.87 -16.59 10.06
C PRO A 80 -2.44 -16.31 8.62
N ASP A 81 -2.49 -17.32 7.74
CA ASP A 81 -2.04 -17.18 6.35
C ASP A 81 -3.03 -16.37 5.51
N LEU A 82 -4.29 -16.31 5.95
CA LEU A 82 -5.36 -15.56 5.32
C LEU A 82 -5.54 -14.15 5.93
N VAL A 83 -4.85 -13.83 7.03
CA VAL A 83 -4.91 -12.49 7.62
C VAL A 83 -4.33 -11.47 6.63
N ARG A 84 -5.06 -10.37 6.42
CA ARG A 84 -4.65 -9.24 5.59
C ARG A 84 -4.65 -7.97 6.45
N ILE A 85 -3.46 -7.55 6.86
CA ILE A 85 -3.22 -6.39 7.71
C ILE A 85 -3.28 -5.14 6.82
N PRO A 86 -4.24 -4.23 7.02
CA PRO A 86 -4.36 -3.05 6.18
C PRO A 86 -3.21 -2.07 6.49
N VAL A 87 -2.40 -1.75 5.49
CA VAL A 87 -1.35 -0.74 5.58
C VAL A 87 -1.68 0.42 4.66
N GLN A 88 -1.65 1.64 5.20
CA GLN A 88 -2.03 2.82 4.43
C GLN A 88 -0.94 3.18 3.43
N LYS A 89 -1.35 3.75 2.29
CA LYS A 89 -0.42 4.24 1.27
C LYS A 89 0.60 5.22 1.84
N GLY A 90 0.18 6.09 2.77
CA GLY A 90 1.05 7.04 3.44
C GLY A 90 2.16 6.36 4.25
N ASP A 91 1.91 5.15 4.76
CA ASP A 91 2.88 4.41 5.54
C ASP A 91 4.00 3.81 4.68
N PHE A 92 3.79 3.60 3.37
CA PHE A 92 4.85 3.12 2.46
C PHE A 92 5.95 4.15 2.22
N MET A 93 5.68 5.44 2.45
CA MET A 93 6.72 6.46 2.41
C MET A 93 7.82 6.20 3.46
N TRP A 94 7.47 5.56 4.59
CA TRP A 94 8.46 5.12 5.58
C TRP A 94 9.35 4.01 5.07
N LEU A 95 8.82 3.11 4.22
CA LEU A 95 9.63 2.07 3.60
C LEU A 95 10.63 2.66 2.59
N GLU A 96 10.23 3.70 1.84
CA GLU A 96 11.14 4.45 0.97
C GLU A 96 12.27 5.15 1.76
N PHE A 97 11.92 5.79 2.88
CA PHE A 97 12.91 6.40 3.77
C PHE A 97 13.83 5.36 4.39
N ALA A 98 13.29 4.23 4.84
CA ALA A 98 14.09 3.14 5.40
C ALA A 98 15.10 2.58 4.40
N ILE A 99 14.70 2.36 3.14
CA ILE A 99 15.60 1.94 2.07
C ILE A 99 16.72 2.97 1.89
N ARG A 100 16.37 4.26 1.82
CA ARG A 100 17.35 5.34 1.68
C ARG A 100 18.34 5.35 2.84
N ASP A 101 17.87 5.22 4.07
CA ASP A 101 18.71 5.25 5.27
C ASP A 101 19.65 4.03 5.31
N ILE A 102 19.15 2.84 5.00
CA ILE A 102 19.97 1.62 4.89
C ILE A 102 21.06 1.79 3.82
N GLU A 103 20.73 2.32 2.65
CA GLU A 103 21.68 2.51 1.56
C GLU A 103 22.71 3.61 1.87
N THR A 104 22.26 4.72 2.44
CA THR A 104 23.11 5.88 2.75
C THR A 104 24.11 5.56 3.85
N TYR A 105 23.67 4.83 4.88
CA TYR A 105 24.48 4.53 6.05
C TYR A 105 25.09 3.12 6.01
N GLN A 106 25.16 2.51 4.81
CA GLN A 106 25.80 1.22 4.55
C GLN A 106 25.31 0.08 5.46
N GLY A 107 23.99 0.04 5.69
CA GLY A 107 23.35 -1.07 6.39
C GLY A 107 23.46 -2.39 5.63
N ASP A 108 22.99 -3.45 6.28
CA ASP A 108 22.94 -4.79 5.70
C ASP A 108 22.29 -4.83 4.30
N ARG A 109 23.03 -5.43 3.35
CA ARG A 109 22.62 -5.50 1.94
C ARG A 109 21.42 -6.40 1.72
N GLN A 110 21.26 -7.46 2.51
CA GLN A 110 20.14 -8.37 2.36
C GLN A 110 18.84 -7.67 2.79
N THR A 111 18.88 -6.99 3.93
CA THR A 111 17.76 -6.19 4.44
C THR A 111 17.35 -5.09 3.45
N GLY A 112 18.31 -4.42 2.82
CA GLY A 112 18.01 -3.45 1.74
C GLY A 112 17.34 -4.08 0.51
N ARG A 113 17.70 -5.33 0.15
CA ARG A 113 17.03 -6.07 -0.93
C ARG A 113 15.62 -6.47 -0.55
N ASP A 114 15.43 -6.99 0.65
CA ASP A 114 14.12 -7.40 1.17
C ASP A 114 13.18 -6.17 1.23
N ALA A 115 13.69 -5.02 1.64
CA ALA A 115 12.95 -3.76 1.64
C ALA A 115 12.49 -3.33 0.24
N ARG A 116 13.37 -3.39 -0.75
CA ARG A 116 13.02 -3.09 -2.15
C ARG A 116 12.00 -4.08 -2.71
N GLN A 117 12.12 -5.37 -2.38
CA GLN A 117 11.15 -6.39 -2.80
C GLN A 117 9.76 -6.11 -2.20
N LEU A 118 9.71 -5.80 -0.91
CA LEU A 118 8.46 -5.45 -0.22
C LEU A 118 7.83 -4.17 -0.81
N LEU A 119 8.63 -3.13 -1.06
CA LEU A 119 8.14 -1.89 -1.68
C LEU A 119 7.57 -2.15 -3.09
N ASN A 120 8.26 -2.94 -3.90
CA ASN A 120 7.79 -3.32 -5.23
C ASN A 120 6.48 -4.10 -5.16
N ARG A 121 6.34 -5.00 -4.19
CA ARG A 121 5.11 -5.75 -3.93
C ARG A 121 3.95 -4.82 -3.55
N CYS A 122 4.15 -3.89 -2.63
CA CYS A 122 3.15 -2.89 -2.26
C CYS A 122 2.74 -2.02 -3.45
N ASN A 123 3.70 -1.58 -4.26
CA ASN A 123 3.43 -0.80 -5.47
C ASN A 123 2.64 -1.61 -6.51
N ALA A 124 2.96 -2.90 -6.67
CA ALA A 124 2.20 -3.78 -7.54
C ALA A 124 0.75 -3.95 -7.05
N LEU A 125 0.53 -4.16 -5.75
CA LEU A 125 -0.80 -4.24 -5.15
C LEU A 125 -1.61 -2.94 -5.32
N LEU A 126 -0.98 -1.79 -5.08
CA LEU A 126 -1.61 -0.49 -5.33
C LEU A 126 -1.93 -0.29 -6.82
N GLY A 127 -1.06 -0.73 -7.71
CA GLY A 127 -1.27 -0.71 -9.15
C GLY A 127 -2.45 -1.59 -9.57
N GLN A 128 -2.51 -2.82 -9.07
CA GLN A 128 -3.60 -3.76 -9.30
C GLN A 128 -4.94 -3.18 -8.82
N ALA A 129 -4.99 -2.70 -7.59
CA ALA A 129 -6.22 -2.14 -7.02
C ALA A 129 -6.69 -0.87 -7.79
N ARG A 130 -5.76 -0.07 -8.35
CA ARG A 130 -6.11 1.04 -9.26
C ARG A 130 -6.58 0.58 -10.65
N ALA A 131 -6.12 -0.58 -11.09
CA ALA A 131 -6.39 -1.16 -12.40
C ALA A 131 -7.69 -1.98 -12.44
N VAL A 132 -8.35 -2.23 -11.30
CA VAL A 132 -9.70 -2.80 -11.27
C VAL A 132 -10.65 -1.86 -12.01
N ILE A 133 -10.96 -2.21 -13.25
CA ILE A 133 -11.91 -1.53 -14.12
C ILE A 133 -13.29 -2.10 -13.80
N HIS A 134 -14.21 -1.26 -13.34
CA HIS A 134 -15.61 -1.65 -13.22
C HIS A 134 -16.25 -1.67 -14.62
N MET A 135 -16.55 -2.84 -15.16
CA MET A 135 -17.47 -2.99 -16.29
C MET A 135 -18.87 -3.30 -15.74
N GLY A 136 -19.83 -2.41 -15.97
CA GLY A 136 -21.24 -2.64 -15.60
C GLY A 136 -21.54 -2.69 -14.11
N GLY A 137 -20.68 -2.15 -13.24
CA GLY A 137 -20.88 -2.15 -11.78
C GLY A 137 -20.35 -3.38 -11.04
N THR A 138 -19.76 -4.33 -11.76
CA THR A 138 -19.08 -5.49 -11.16
C THR A 138 -17.56 -5.28 -11.17
N PRO A 139 -16.86 -5.44 -10.03
CA PRO A 139 -15.40 -5.49 -10.04
C PRO A 139 -14.98 -6.74 -10.82
N VAL A 140 -14.33 -6.53 -11.96
CA VAL A 140 -13.66 -7.60 -12.71
C VAL A 140 -12.23 -7.65 -12.17
N PHE A 141 -11.81 -8.79 -11.63
CA PHE A 141 -10.61 -9.07 -10.83
C PHE A 141 -10.80 -9.00 -9.31
N ASP A 142 -11.12 -10.17 -8.77
CA ASP A 142 -10.90 -10.56 -7.38
C ASP A 142 -9.61 -11.40 -7.33
N PRO A 143 -8.55 -10.97 -6.63
CA PRO A 143 -7.29 -11.71 -6.53
C PRO A 143 -7.40 -13.02 -5.73
N ASP A 144 -8.50 -13.25 -5.00
CA ASP A 144 -8.79 -14.48 -4.27
C ASP A 144 -9.89 -15.32 -4.97
N ALA A 145 -10.41 -14.88 -6.13
CA ALA A 145 -11.37 -15.67 -6.87
C ALA A 145 -10.70 -16.89 -7.52
N PRO A 146 -11.26 -18.11 -7.34
CA PRO A 146 -10.75 -19.29 -7.99
C PRO A 146 -10.72 -19.07 -9.50
N ALA A 147 -9.61 -19.48 -10.15
CA ALA A 147 -9.45 -19.37 -11.59
C ALA A 147 -10.69 -19.98 -12.28
N PRO A 148 -11.30 -19.27 -13.25
CA PRO A 148 -12.49 -19.80 -13.92
C PRO A 148 -12.13 -21.12 -14.60
N GLU A 149 -12.80 -22.19 -14.18
CA GLU A 149 -12.70 -23.48 -14.84
C GLU A 149 -13.14 -23.29 -16.29
N LEU A 150 -12.18 -23.39 -17.22
CA LEU A 150 -12.46 -23.39 -18.64
C LEU A 150 -13.33 -24.62 -18.94
N PRO A 151 -14.46 -24.47 -19.67
CA PRO A 151 -15.22 -25.63 -20.09
C PRO A 151 -14.34 -26.50 -20.97
N ALA A 152 -14.20 -27.77 -20.58
CA ALA A 152 -13.49 -28.78 -21.36
C ALA A 152 -14.07 -28.83 -22.78
N ARG A 153 -13.18 -28.79 -23.78
CA ARG A 153 -13.52 -29.01 -25.18
C ARG A 153 -13.60 -30.50 -25.48
#